data_AF-A0A3R7W881-F1
#
_entry.id   AF-A0A3R7W881-F1
#
_cell.length_a   1.000
_cell.length_b   1.000
_cell.length_c   1.000
_cell.angle_alpha   90.00
_cell.angle_beta   90.00
_cell.angle_gamma   90.00
#
_symmetry.space_group_name_H-M   'P 1'
#
loop_
_entity.id
_entity.type
_entity.pdbx_description
1 polymer ?
#
loop_
_entity_poly.entity_id
_entity_poly.type
_entity_poly.pdbx_seq_one_letter_code
_entity_poly.pdbx_strand_id
1 'polypeptide(L)'
;MVLRAFWNIGAGLVHRLVNKSSMGKGVMGVSYPSVWKGRTGFLDCDVNFHLNNSSYLYSMELARWHFTAASGILWQVIKSRRMIFVGSQAIRYRHAIPPFHAYEIKTQVVYWDDDWLYLLHQFQDTTTGKQFAEGLVRGIVMKGRQRVSANKLFAEVSDDVIEAPTQMPDVVKTFLDWDEACATSMKEAGQKAEQHLKANPPPPTPVKLGTRFWHEMKKSMNLP
;
A
#
# COMPACT_ATOMS: atom_id res chain seq x y z
N MET A 1 -10.98 10.53 1.63
CA MET A 1 -9.72 9.75 1.62
C MET A 1 -8.49 10.64 1.47
N VAL A 2 -8.40 11.47 0.42
CA VAL A 2 -7.24 12.34 0.14
C VAL A 2 -6.81 13.25 1.31
N LEU A 3 -7.75 13.91 2.00
CA LEU A 3 -7.44 14.77 3.15
C LEU A 3 -6.77 14.02 4.31
N ARG A 4 -7.20 12.77 4.59
CA ARG A 4 -6.57 11.93 5.62
C ARG A 4 -5.16 11.51 5.20
N ALA A 5 -4.91 11.29 3.90
CA ALA A 5 -3.57 11.01 3.41
C ALA A 5 -2.64 12.22 3.64
N PHE A 6 -3.06 13.44 3.27
CA PHE A 6 -2.27 14.66 3.52
C PHE A 6 -2.00 14.90 5.01
N TRP A 7 -2.99 14.66 5.88
CA TRP A 7 -2.78 14.74 7.33
C TRP A 7 -1.69 13.78 7.80
N ASN A 8 -1.72 12.52 7.35
CA ASN A 8 -0.73 11.52 7.77
C ASN A 8 0.66 11.75 7.19
N ILE A 9 0.74 12.30 5.97
CA ILE A 9 1.99 12.81 5.39
C ILE A 9 2.54 13.93 6.28
N GLY A 10 1.73 14.93 6.61
CA GLY A 10 2.13 16.04 7.47
C GLY A 10 2.58 15.58 8.86
N ALA A 11 1.82 14.71 9.50
CA ALA A 11 2.17 14.11 10.78
C ALA A 11 3.51 13.35 10.72
N GLY A 12 3.75 12.58 9.65
CA GLY A 12 5.02 11.90 9.45
C GLY A 12 6.20 12.85 9.26
N LEU A 13 6.01 13.94 8.50
CA LEU A 13 7.03 15.00 8.34
C LEU A 13 7.36 15.67 9.67
N VAL A 14 6.35 16.03 10.47
CA VAL A 14 6.54 16.60 11.82
C VAL A 14 7.25 15.62 12.73
N HIS A 15 6.85 14.34 12.74
CA HIS A 15 7.50 13.29 13.50
C HIS A 15 9.00 13.20 13.16
N ARG A 16 9.35 13.23 11.87
CA ARG A 16 10.75 13.24 11.43
C ARG A 16 11.50 14.47 11.95
N LEU A 17 10.91 15.66 11.88
CA LEU A 17 11.56 16.90 12.32
C LEU A 17 11.82 16.90 13.82
N VAL A 18 10.84 16.48 14.62
CA VAL A 18 10.91 16.46 16.09
C VAL A 18 11.87 15.39 16.58
N ASN A 19 11.83 14.19 15.97
CA ASN A 19 12.63 13.05 16.42
C ASN A 19 13.95 12.90 15.66
N LYS A 20 14.36 13.88 14.83
CA LYS A 20 15.56 13.77 13.98
C LYS A 20 16.83 13.46 14.77
N SER A 21 16.96 14.00 15.98
CA SER A 21 18.10 13.76 16.88
C SER A 21 18.01 12.45 17.67
N SER A 22 16.81 11.86 17.79
CA SER A 22 16.52 10.65 18.56
C SER A 22 16.34 9.40 17.69
N MET A 23 16.10 9.57 16.39
CA MET A 23 16.21 8.48 15.41
C MET A 23 17.68 8.05 15.41
N GLY A 24 17.98 6.94 16.08
CA GLY A 24 19.32 6.36 16.11
C GLY A 24 19.82 5.98 14.72
N LYS A 25 20.99 5.33 14.66
CA LYS A 25 21.53 4.82 13.39
C LYS A 25 20.52 3.89 12.69
N GLY A 26 20.29 4.11 11.40
CA GLY A 26 19.39 3.33 10.56
C GLY A 26 18.24 4.12 9.93
N VAL A 27 17.46 3.43 9.08
CA VAL A 27 16.26 3.99 8.45
C VAL A 27 15.03 3.46 9.16
N MET A 28 14.19 4.36 9.68
CA MET A 28 12.89 3.97 10.24
C MET A 28 12.10 3.16 9.22
N GLY A 29 11.49 2.07 9.68
CA GLY A 29 10.80 1.05 8.92
C GLY A 29 11.71 -0.03 8.34
N VAL A 30 13.03 0.17 8.29
CA VAL A 30 13.99 -0.89 7.95
C VAL A 30 14.65 -1.42 9.23
N SER A 31 15.29 -0.54 9.98
CA SER A 31 16.03 -0.90 11.21
C SER A 31 15.11 -1.09 12.42
N TYR A 32 13.98 -0.37 12.46
CA TYR A 32 12.96 -0.48 13.50
C TYR A 32 11.59 -0.15 12.91
N PRO A 33 10.47 -0.72 13.40
CA PRO A 33 9.17 -0.53 12.77
C PRO A 33 8.68 0.92 12.88
N SER A 34 8.04 1.41 11.81
CA SER A 34 7.29 2.67 11.85
C SER A 34 5.91 2.41 12.44
N VAL A 35 5.56 3.13 13.50
CA VAL A 35 4.26 2.97 14.17
C VAL A 35 3.30 4.06 13.69
N TRP A 36 2.18 3.63 13.14
CA TRP A 36 1.04 4.49 12.81
C TRP A 36 -0.13 4.13 13.73
N LYS A 37 -0.81 5.13 14.28
CA LYS A 37 -1.95 4.91 15.19
C LYS A 37 -3.25 5.36 14.54
N GLY A 38 -4.28 4.54 14.69
CA GLY A 38 -5.60 4.78 14.14
C GLY A 38 -6.70 4.45 15.15
N ARG A 39 -7.90 4.99 14.88
CA ARG A 39 -9.12 4.60 15.57
C ARG A 39 -10.20 4.38 14.53
N THR A 40 -10.95 3.29 14.66
CA THR A 40 -12.05 2.98 13.75
C THR A 40 -13.20 3.97 13.94
N GLY A 41 -13.62 4.65 12.88
CA GLY A 41 -14.84 5.45 12.88
C GLY A 41 -16.09 4.64 12.55
N PHE A 42 -17.26 5.26 12.72
CA PHE A 42 -18.54 4.65 12.32
C PHE A 42 -18.58 4.28 10.83
N LEU A 43 -18.09 5.19 9.96
CA LEU A 43 -18.04 4.98 8.51
C LEU A 43 -16.96 3.99 8.06
N ASP A 44 -16.05 3.59 8.96
CA ASP A 44 -15.02 2.61 8.64
C ASP A 44 -15.54 1.17 8.88
N CYS A 45 -16.70 1.00 9.54
CA CYS A 45 -17.28 -0.29 9.90
C CYS A 45 -18.24 -0.82 8.82
N ASP A 46 -18.36 -2.14 8.74
CA ASP A 46 -19.34 -2.83 7.91
C ASP A 46 -20.64 -3.14 8.67
N VAL A 47 -21.57 -3.84 7.99
CA VAL A 47 -22.86 -4.26 8.55
C VAL A 47 -22.75 -5.22 9.74
N ASN A 48 -21.61 -5.90 9.90
CA ASN A 48 -21.34 -6.80 11.01
C ASN A 48 -20.73 -6.06 12.21
N PHE A 49 -20.71 -4.72 12.19
CA PHE A 49 -20.15 -3.87 13.24
C PHE A 49 -18.68 -4.17 13.55
N HIS A 50 -17.88 -4.46 12.53
CA HIS A 50 -16.43 -4.52 12.67
C HIS A 50 -15.78 -3.66 11.58
N LEU A 51 -14.49 -3.37 11.74
CA LEU A 51 -13.74 -2.67 10.71
C LEU A 51 -13.91 -3.38 9.36
N ASN A 52 -14.40 -2.66 8.35
CA ASN A 52 -14.61 -3.22 7.02
C ASN A 52 -13.27 -3.70 6.44
N ASN A 53 -13.29 -4.83 5.75
CA ASN A 53 -12.12 -5.40 5.07
C ASN A 53 -11.38 -4.37 4.19
N SER A 54 -12.11 -3.52 3.47
CA SER A 54 -11.52 -2.45 2.66
C SER A 54 -10.85 -1.35 3.50
N SER A 55 -11.39 -1.07 4.69
CA SER A 55 -10.83 -0.10 5.63
C SER A 55 -9.47 -0.55 6.18
N TYR A 56 -9.20 -1.85 6.29
CA TYR A 56 -7.84 -2.32 6.61
C TYR A 56 -6.83 -1.95 5.53
N LEU A 57 -7.15 -2.21 4.26
CA LEU A 57 -6.26 -1.87 3.13
C LEU A 57 -6.05 -0.36 3.03
N TYR A 58 -7.11 0.42 3.28
CA TYR A 58 -7.01 1.87 3.34
C TYR A 58 -6.13 2.35 4.50
N SER A 59 -6.25 1.77 5.70
CA SER A 59 -5.37 2.10 6.82
C SER A 59 -3.92 1.69 6.57
N MET A 60 -3.66 0.57 5.88
CA MET A 60 -2.31 0.22 5.42
C MET A 60 -1.75 1.31 4.51
N GLU A 61 -2.54 1.85 3.59
CA GLU A 61 -2.10 2.95 2.73
C GLU A 61 -1.75 4.21 3.52
N LEU A 62 -2.59 4.60 4.49
CA LEU A 62 -2.29 5.74 5.37
C LEU A 62 -1.01 5.52 6.18
N ALA A 63 -0.81 4.31 6.70
CA ALA A 63 0.41 3.94 7.41
C ALA A 63 1.64 4.02 6.50
N ARG A 64 1.54 3.62 5.22
CA ARG A 64 2.63 3.78 4.23
C ARG A 64 2.94 5.25 3.94
N TRP A 65 1.93 6.10 3.79
CA TRP A 65 2.12 7.54 3.62
C TRP A 65 2.83 8.18 4.83
N HIS A 66 2.42 7.81 6.04
CA HIS A 66 3.12 8.22 7.26
C HIS A 66 4.57 7.71 7.29
N PHE A 67 4.78 6.41 7.03
CA PHE A 67 6.11 5.79 7.00
C PHE A 67 7.05 6.46 6.00
N THR A 68 6.62 6.65 4.76
CA THR A 68 7.45 7.27 3.70
C THR A 68 7.77 8.72 4.02
N ALA A 69 6.83 9.47 4.59
CA ALA A 69 7.07 10.83 5.07
C ALA A 69 8.10 10.87 6.22
N ALA A 70 7.88 10.06 7.25
CA ALA A 70 8.70 10.06 8.46
C ALA A 70 10.11 9.46 8.23
N SER A 71 10.23 8.48 7.34
CA SER A 71 11.53 7.92 6.94
C SER A 71 12.33 8.89 6.06
N GLY A 72 11.70 9.89 5.43
CA GLY A 72 12.35 10.82 4.51
C GLY A 72 12.36 10.35 3.05
N ILE A 73 11.93 9.11 2.79
CA ILE A 73 11.80 8.55 1.43
C ILE A 73 10.89 9.44 0.57
N LEU A 74 9.76 9.90 1.12
CA LEU A 74 8.80 10.73 0.39
C LEU A 74 9.44 12.04 -0.10
N TRP A 75 10.29 12.66 0.71
CA TRP A 75 11.00 13.87 0.30
C TRP A 75 11.94 13.61 -0.88
N GLN A 76 12.71 12.52 -0.85
CA GLN A 76 13.61 12.16 -1.95
C GLN A 76 12.86 11.81 -3.22
N VAL A 77 11.73 11.11 -3.09
CA VAL A 77 10.83 10.80 -4.20
C VAL A 77 10.32 12.06 -4.87
N ILE A 78 9.79 13.02 -4.10
CA ILE A 78 9.27 14.30 -4.63
C ILE A 78 10.41 15.11 -5.26
N LYS A 79 11.53 15.29 -4.55
CA LYS A 79 12.70 16.06 -5.02
C LYS A 79 13.24 15.51 -6.34
N SER A 80 13.26 14.18 -6.50
CA SER A 80 13.77 13.52 -7.70
C SER A 80 12.71 13.29 -8.79
N ARG A 81 11.49 13.81 -8.63
CA ARG A 81 10.34 13.60 -9.53
C ARG A 81 10.06 12.11 -9.79
N ARG A 82 10.12 11.31 -8.73
CA ARG A 82 9.80 9.88 -8.74
C ARG A 82 8.35 9.67 -8.30
N MET A 83 7.82 8.49 -8.57
CA MET A 83 6.48 8.06 -8.16
C MET A 83 6.59 6.71 -7.44
N ILE A 84 5.74 6.51 -6.43
CA ILE A 84 5.64 5.25 -5.68
C ILE A 84 4.40 4.51 -6.18
N PHE A 85 4.55 3.24 -6.52
CA PHE A 85 3.45 2.38 -6.93
C PHE A 85 3.40 1.14 -6.05
N VAL A 86 2.20 0.59 -5.87
CA VAL A 86 1.98 -0.73 -5.28
C VAL A 86 1.69 -1.69 -6.43
N GLY A 87 2.49 -2.74 -6.55
CA GLY A 87 2.29 -3.79 -7.55
C GLY A 87 1.23 -4.79 -7.09
N SER A 88 1.32 -5.19 -5.83
CA SER A 88 0.38 -6.12 -5.20
C SER A 88 0.39 -5.97 -3.70
N GLN A 89 -0.70 -6.40 -3.06
CA GLN A 89 -0.81 -6.49 -1.61
C GLN A 89 -1.76 -7.61 -1.24
N ALA A 90 -1.47 -8.28 -0.13
CA ALA A 90 -2.31 -9.31 0.46
C ALA A 90 -2.47 -9.01 1.95
N ILE A 91 -3.58 -9.46 2.52
CA ILE A 91 -3.87 -9.29 3.94
C ILE A 91 -4.51 -10.55 4.51
N ARG A 92 -4.10 -10.91 5.72
CA ARG A 92 -4.67 -11.99 6.51
C ARG A 92 -5.28 -11.42 7.79
N TYR A 93 -6.55 -11.73 8.01
CA TYR A 93 -7.29 -11.34 9.21
C TYR A 93 -7.21 -12.46 10.25
N ARG A 94 -6.96 -12.10 11.52
CA ARG A 94 -6.91 -13.04 12.66
C ARG A 94 -8.02 -12.74 13.67
N HIS A 95 -8.17 -11.47 14.03
CA HIS A 95 -9.19 -11.00 14.96
C HIS A 95 -9.80 -9.70 14.44
N ALA A 96 -11.12 -9.58 14.56
CA ALA A 96 -11.82 -8.38 14.14
C ALA A 96 -11.51 -7.21 15.08
N ILE A 97 -11.36 -6.01 14.52
CA ILE A 97 -11.24 -4.76 15.28
C ILE A 97 -12.66 -4.23 15.55
N PRO A 98 -13.04 -4.06 16.83
CA PRO A 98 -14.35 -3.55 17.19
C PRO A 98 -14.51 -2.06 16.84
N PRO A 99 -15.74 -1.55 16.76
CA PRO A 99 -15.99 -0.16 16.42
C PRO A 99 -15.46 0.76 17.53
N PHE A 100 -15.02 1.96 17.14
CA PHE A 100 -14.35 2.94 18.02
C PHE A 100 -13.08 2.46 18.73
N HIS A 101 -12.56 1.29 18.40
CA HIS A 101 -11.35 0.73 19.00
C HIS A 101 -10.09 1.38 18.46
N ALA A 102 -9.14 1.66 19.36
CA ALA A 102 -7.83 2.15 18.99
C ALA A 102 -6.91 0.99 18.61
N TYR A 103 -6.15 1.15 17.53
CA TYR A 103 -5.18 0.17 17.08
C TYR A 103 -3.96 0.87 16.51
N GLU A 104 -2.85 0.13 16.43
CA GLU A 104 -1.64 0.58 15.77
C GLU A 104 -1.28 -0.36 14.61
N ILE A 105 -0.65 0.22 13.60
CA ILE A 105 -0.06 -0.49 12.48
C ILE A 105 1.45 -0.32 12.60
N LYS A 106 2.15 -1.44 12.75
CA LYS A 106 3.62 -1.49 12.67
C LYS A 106 4.00 -1.82 11.24
N THR A 107 4.59 -0.84 10.56
CA THR A 107 5.08 -0.98 9.18
C THR A 107 6.57 -1.26 9.21
N GLN A 108 6.98 -2.39 8.63
CA GLN A 108 8.37 -2.79 8.50
C GLN A 108 8.67 -3.30 7.09
N VAL A 109 9.77 -2.83 6.50
CA VAL A 109 10.35 -3.38 5.29
C VAL A 109 11.06 -4.68 5.68
N VAL A 110 10.49 -5.81 5.29
CA VAL A 110 10.99 -7.14 5.67
C VAL A 110 11.95 -7.73 4.65
N TYR A 111 11.86 -7.27 3.41
CA TYR A 111 12.73 -7.67 2.32
C TYR A 111 12.72 -6.59 1.25
N TRP A 112 13.79 -6.53 0.46
CA TRP A 112 13.83 -5.77 -0.78
C TRP A 112 14.86 -6.37 -1.72
N ASP A 113 14.60 -6.21 -3.01
CA ASP A 113 15.53 -6.53 -4.08
C ASP A 113 15.93 -5.24 -4.82
N ASP A 114 16.50 -5.38 -6.02
CA ASP A 114 16.93 -4.23 -6.82
C ASP A 114 15.76 -3.41 -7.40
N ASP A 115 14.54 -3.94 -7.41
CA ASP A 115 13.37 -3.31 -8.01
C ASP A 115 12.23 -3.04 -7.01
N TRP A 116 12.03 -3.95 -6.05
CA TRP A 116 10.85 -4.02 -5.20
C TRP A 116 11.18 -3.96 -3.71
N LEU A 117 10.28 -3.31 -2.98
CA LEU A 117 10.24 -3.22 -1.52
C LEU A 117 9.06 -4.04 -1.00
N TYR A 118 9.29 -4.86 0.02
CA TYR A 118 8.26 -5.69 0.65
C TYR A 118 8.01 -5.19 2.07
N LEU A 119 6.81 -4.64 2.29
CA LEU A 119 6.41 -4.04 3.56
C LEU A 119 5.38 -4.91 4.27
N LEU A 120 5.72 -5.34 5.47
CA LEU A 120 4.82 -6.00 6.40
C LEU A 120 4.13 -4.96 7.28
N HIS A 121 2.81 -5.07 7.39
CA HIS A 121 1.94 -4.23 8.21
C HIS A 121 1.28 -5.11 9.25
N GLN A 122 1.61 -4.93 10.51
CA GLN A 122 1.00 -5.68 11.60
C GLN A 122 0.03 -4.79 12.37
N PHE A 123 -1.24 -5.18 12.40
CA PHE A 123 -2.28 -4.50 13.15
C PHE A 123 -2.32 -5.05 14.58
N GLN A 124 -2.12 -4.18 15.56
CA GLN A 124 -2.00 -4.56 16.95
C GLN A 124 -2.87 -3.70 17.84
N ASP A 125 -3.36 -4.30 18.92
CA ASP A 125 -3.98 -3.59 20.01
C ASP A 125 -2.94 -2.78 20.78
N THR A 126 -3.23 -1.49 21.01
CA THR A 126 -2.29 -0.56 21.65
C THR A 126 -2.04 -0.88 23.13
N THR A 127 -2.92 -1.66 23.76
CA THR A 127 -2.88 -1.95 25.20
C THR A 127 -2.46 -3.39 25.45
N THR A 128 -3.03 -4.33 24.71
CA THR A 128 -2.84 -5.78 24.92
C THR A 128 -1.81 -6.41 23.99
N GLY A 129 -1.40 -5.72 22.92
CA GLY A 129 -0.53 -6.27 21.88
C GLY A 129 -1.18 -7.37 21.03
N LYS A 130 -2.49 -7.60 21.18
CA LYS A 130 -3.26 -8.58 20.41
C LYS A 130 -3.15 -8.29 18.91
N GLN A 131 -2.80 -9.30 18.13
CA GLN A 131 -2.67 -9.21 16.68
C GLN A 131 -4.04 -9.32 16.00
N PHE A 132 -4.46 -8.28 15.29
CA PHE A 132 -5.72 -8.27 14.56
C PHE A 132 -5.57 -8.79 13.14
N ALA A 133 -4.59 -8.30 12.40
CA ALA A 133 -4.36 -8.62 11.00
C ALA A 133 -2.89 -8.40 10.64
N GLU A 134 -2.48 -9.04 9.55
CA GLU A 134 -1.16 -8.85 8.96
C GLU A 134 -1.30 -8.68 7.45
N GLY A 135 -0.68 -7.64 6.91
CA GLY A 135 -0.71 -7.34 5.48
C GLY A 135 0.69 -7.22 4.89
N LEU A 136 0.91 -7.85 3.75
CA LEU A 136 2.15 -7.75 2.99
C LEU A 136 1.90 -6.92 1.72
N VAL A 137 2.85 -6.06 1.39
CA VAL A 137 2.73 -5.09 0.30
C VAL A 137 4.00 -5.11 -0.52
N ARG A 138 3.87 -5.27 -1.83
CA ARG A 138 4.97 -5.12 -2.78
C ARG A 138 4.91 -3.75 -3.45
N GLY A 139 5.87 -2.89 -3.11
CA GLY A 139 5.97 -1.52 -3.60
C GLY A 139 7.19 -1.30 -4.49
N ILE A 140 7.09 -0.35 -5.42
CA ILE A 140 8.17 0.06 -6.33
C ILE A 140 8.25 1.57 -6.44
N VAL A 141 9.45 2.10 -6.67
CA VAL A 141 9.66 3.51 -7.00
C VAL A 141 10.12 3.63 -8.44
N MET A 142 9.47 4.52 -9.18
CA MET A 142 9.70 4.74 -10.61
C MET A 142 10.14 6.18 -10.87
N LYS A 143 11.08 6.36 -11.80
CA LYS A 143 11.40 7.65 -12.42
C LYS A 143 11.03 7.58 -13.90
N GLY A 144 9.85 8.09 -14.26
CA GLY A 144 9.29 7.85 -15.58
C GLY A 144 9.04 6.35 -15.81
N ARG A 145 9.74 5.75 -16.78
CA ARG A 145 9.65 4.30 -17.08
C ARG A 145 10.75 3.46 -16.43
N GLN A 146 11.69 4.08 -15.70
CA GLN A 146 12.80 3.39 -15.07
C GLN A 146 12.50 3.07 -13.61
N ARG A 147 12.85 1.84 -13.20
CA ARG A 147 12.80 1.39 -11.80
C ARG A 147 13.95 2.00 -11.02
N VAL A 148 13.72 2.30 -9.75
CA VAL A 148 14.73 2.85 -8.84
C VAL A 148 14.92 1.86 -7.70
N SER A 149 16.16 1.42 -7.51
CA SER A 149 16.48 0.42 -6.51
C SER A 149 16.28 0.89 -5.08
N ALA A 150 15.87 -0.04 -4.23
CA ALA A 150 15.69 0.19 -2.80
C ALA A 150 16.99 0.65 -2.12
N ASN A 151 18.13 0.02 -2.47
CA ASN A 151 19.45 0.42 -1.96
C ASN A 151 19.78 1.88 -2.27
N LYS A 152 19.46 2.35 -3.49
CA LYS A 152 19.65 3.76 -3.86
C LYS A 152 18.73 4.68 -3.05
N LEU A 153 17.48 4.27 -2.83
CA LEU A 153 16.55 5.06 -2.01
C LEU A 153 17.03 5.18 -0.56
N PHE A 154 17.53 4.10 0.03
CA PHE A 154 18.02 4.12 1.40
C PHE A 154 19.30 4.95 1.55
N ALA A 155 20.24 4.83 0.61
CA ALA A 155 21.46 5.66 0.59
C ALA A 155 21.18 7.16 0.40
N GLU A 156 20.07 7.54 -0.26
CA GLU A 156 19.66 8.95 -0.38
C GLU A 156 18.99 9.47 0.90
N VAL A 157 18.61 8.59 1.82
CA VAL A 157 17.81 8.91 3.01
C VAL A 157 18.63 8.85 4.30
N SER A 158 19.62 7.95 4.36
CA SER A 158 20.55 7.80 5.47
C SER A 158 21.98 7.59 4.97
N ASP A 159 22.96 8.08 5.73
CA ASP A 159 24.38 7.85 5.50
C ASP A 159 24.84 6.46 5.99
N ASP A 160 23.96 5.73 6.68
CA ASP A 160 24.24 4.36 7.15
C ASP A 160 24.16 3.35 6.00
N VAL A 161 25.13 2.43 5.96
CA VAL A 161 25.08 1.28 5.04
C VAL A 161 24.01 0.32 5.55
N ILE A 162 22.92 0.22 4.80
CA ILE A 162 21.85 -0.74 5.06
C ILE A 162 22.01 -1.89 4.06
N GLU A 163 22.39 -3.05 4.57
CA GLU A 163 22.49 -4.26 3.75
C GLU A 163 21.10 -4.90 3.58
N ALA A 164 20.84 -5.37 2.35
CA ALA A 164 19.65 -6.14 2.07
C ALA A 164 19.64 -7.43 2.91
N PRO A 165 18.46 -7.90 3.36
CA PRO A 165 18.38 -9.17 4.08
C PRO A 165 18.95 -10.29 3.21
N THR A 166 19.91 -11.04 3.74
CA THR A 166 20.63 -12.08 2.98
C THR A 166 19.70 -13.21 2.52
N GLN A 167 18.62 -13.45 3.26
CA GLN A 167 17.64 -14.48 2.96
C GLN A 167 16.25 -13.86 2.82
N MET A 168 15.56 -14.21 1.72
CA MET A 168 14.17 -13.83 1.51
C MET A 168 13.29 -14.58 2.52
N PRO A 169 12.46 -13.89 3.33
CA PRO A 169 11.53 -14.53 4.24
C PRO A 169 10.49 -15.39 3.52
N ASP A 170 10.06 -16.51 4.12
CA ASP A 170 9.07 -17.43 3.54
C ASP A 170 7.74 -16.75 3.19
N VAL A 171 7.32 -15.77 4.00
CA VAL A 171 6.10 -14.99 3.74
C VAL A 171 6.22 -14.17 2.45
N VAL A 172 7.42 -13.72 2.09
CA VAL A 172 7.66 -12.99 0.84
C VAL A 172 7.72 -13.96 -0.33
N LYS A 173 8.40 -15.10 -0.16
CA LYS A 173 8.48 -16.14 -1.19
C LYS A 173 7.10 -16.66 -1.60
N THR A 174 6.29 -17.09 -0.62
CA THR A 174 4.94 -17.60 -0.88
C THR A 174 4.00 -16.54 -1.43
N PHE A 175 4.19 -15.28 -1.05
CA PHE A 175 3.47 -14.15 -1.64
C PHE A 175 3.83 -13.93 -3.11
N LEU A 176 5.10 -14.09 -3.49
CA LEU A 176 5.52 -13.98 -4.89
C LEU A 176 4.97 -15.12 -5.75
N ASP A 177 4.93 -16.35 -5.21
CA ASP A 177 4.30 -17.48 -5.89
C ASP A 177 2.81 -17.20 -6.19
N TRP A 178 2.10 -16.63 -5.20
CA TRP A 178 0.71 -16.19 -5.38
C TRP A 178 0.58 -15.05 -6.39
N ASP A 179 1.47 -14.05 -6.34
CA ASP A 179 1.47 -12.91 -7.26
C ASP A 179 1.70 -13.35 -8.71
N GLU A 180 2.62 -14.27 -8.95
CA GLU A 180 2.91 -14.82 -10.28
C GLU A 180 1.72 -15.62 -10.84
N ALA A 181 1.08 -16.44 -10.00
CA ALA A 181 -0.14 -17.16 -10.37
C ALA A 181 -1.27 -16.18 -10.74
N CYS A 182 -1.47 -15.11 -9.96
CA CYS A 182 -2.43 -14.05 -10.26
C CYS A 182 -2.07 -13.32 -11.56
N ALA A 183 -0.80 -13.00 -11.79
CA ALA A 183 -0.35 -12.34 -13.01
C ALA A 183 -0.64 -13.16 -14.26
N THR A 184 -0.44 -14.49 -14.19
CA THR A 184 -0.76 -15.41 -15.29
C THR A 184 -2.25 -15.46 -15.56
N SER A 185 -3.06 -15.66 -14.51
CA SER A 185 -4.52 -15.67 -14.59
C SER A 185 -5.09 -14.36 -15.19
N MET A 186 -4.56 -13.21 -14.78
CA MET A 186 -4.98 -11.90 -15.33
C MET A 186 -4.64 -11.74 -16.81
N LYS A 187 -3.48 -12.24 -17.27
CA LYS A 187 -3.11 -12.21 -18.70
C LYS A 187 -4.07 -13.06 -19.53
N GLU A 188 -4.38 -14.26 -19.07
CA GLU A 188 -5.32 -15.14 -19.76
C GLU A 188 -6.74 -14.54 -19.82
N ALA A 189 -7.22 -13.98 -18.72
CA ALA A 189 -8.51 -13.30 -18.67
C ALA A 189 -8.54 -12.10 -19.64
N GLY A 190 -7.46 -11.32 -19.70
CA GLY A 190 -7.31 -10.22 -20.67
C GLY A 190 -7.38 -10.70 -22.12
N GLN A 191 -6.65 -11.75 -22.47
CA GLN A 191 -6.68 -12.34 -23.81
C GLN A 191 -8.08 -12.84 -24.21
N LYS A 192 -8.78 -13.52 -23.29
CA LYS A 192 -10.17 -13.96 -23.51
C LYS A 192 -11.11 -12.76 -23.72
N ALA A 193 -10.96 -11.70 -22.92
CA ALA A 193 -11.75 -10.49 -23.07
C ALA A 193 -11.49 -9.79 -24.41
N GLU A 194 -10.23 -9.70 -24.86
CA GLU A 194 -9.88 -9.14 -26.17
C GLU A 194 -10.48 -9.94 -27.32
N GLN A 195 -10.45 -11.27 -27.24
CA GLN A 195 -11.07 -12.16 -28.23
C GLN A 195 -12.59 -11.94 -28.27
N HIS A 196 -13.24 -11.85 -27.11
CA HIS A 196 -14.67 -11.57 -27.01
C HIS A 196 -15.03 -10.20 -27.61
N LEU A 197 -14.27 -9.14 -27.33
CA LEU A 197 -14.51 -7.81 -27.89
C LEU A 197 -14.24 -7.75 -29.40
N LYS A 198 -13.29 -8.54 -29.92
CA LYS A 198 -13.09 -8.66 -31.38
C LYS A 198 -14.26 -9.37 -32.05
N ALA A 199 -14.84 -10.38 -31.40
CA ALA A 199 -16.04 -11.08 -31.90
C ALA A 199 -17.31 -10.23 -31.77
N ASN A 200 -17.42 -9.46 -30.69
CA ASN A 200 -18.57 -8.63 -30.32
C ASN A 200 -18.12 -7.18 -30.09
N PRO A 201 -17.86 -6.40 -31.14
CA PRO A 201 -17.37 -5.04 -31.00
C PRO A 201 -18.41 -4.17 -30.27
N PRO A 202 -18.00 -3.37 -29.28
CA PRO A 202 -18.91 -2.47 -28.60
C PRO A 202 -19.44 -1.39 -29.57
N PRO A 203 -20.65 -0.86 -29.33
CA PRO A 203 -21.16 0.24 -30.13
C PRO A 203 -20.22 1.46 -30.06
N PRO A 204 -20.20 2.30 -31.11
CA PRO A 204 -19.32 3.45 -31.16
C PRO A 204 -19.57 4.40 -29.99
N THR A 205 -18.50 4.94 -29.42
CA THR A 205 -18.58 5.90 -28.32
C THR A 205 -19.39 7.13 -28.74
N PRO A 206 -20.44 7.52 -28.00
CA PRO A 206 -21.23 8.69 -28.35
C PRO A 206 -20.38 9.98 -28.37
N VAL A 207 -20.53 10.78 -29.42
CA VAL A 207 -19.81 12.07 -29.58
C VAL A 207 -20.27 13.10 -28.55
N LYS A 208 -21.57 13.07 -28.19
CA LYS A 208 -22.14 13.99 -27.20
C LYS A 208 -21.85 13.50 -25.78
N LEU A 209 -21.33 14.42 -24.94
CA LEU A 209 -20.95 14.14 -23.55
C LEU A 209 -22.11 13.57 -22.71
N GLY A 210 -23.32 14.14 -22.83
CA GLY A 210 -24.49 13.67 -22.08
C GLY A 210 -24.92 12.25 -22.46
N THR A 211 -24.83 11.90 -23.74
CA THR A 211 -25.11 10.54 -24.23
C THR A 211 -24.04 9.56 -23.76
N ARG A 212 -22.78 9.98 -23.71
CA ARG A 212 -21.67 9.18 -23.16
C ARG A 212 -21.86 8.90 -21.66
N PHE A 213 -22.26 9.90 -20.88
CA PHE A 213 -22.56 9.73 -19.45
C PHE A 213 -23.70 8.72 -19.23
N TRP A 214 -24.83 8.87 -19.93
CA TRP A 214 -25.95 7.92 -19.86
C TRP A 214 -25.55 6.51 -20.29
N HIS A 215 -24.68 6.39 -21.30
CA HIS A 215 -24.19 5.10 -21.77
C HIS A 215 -23.31 4.41 -20.70
N GLU A 216 -22.44 5.16 -20.03
CA GLU A 216 -21.65 4.63 -18.90
C GLU A 216 -22.51 4.28 -17.69
N MET A 217 -23.55 5.07 -17.39
CA MET A 217 -24.53 4.71 -16.35
C MET A 217 -25.23 3.39 -16.66
N LYS A 218 -25.69 3.19 -17.90
CA LYS A 218 -26.32 1.93 -18.29
C LYS A 218 -25.37 0.73 -18.16
N LYS A 219 -24.08 0.92 -18.45
CA LYS A 219 -23.06 -0.13 -18.27
C LYS A 219 -22.79 -0.45 -16.79
N SER A 220 -22.93 0.52 -15.89
CA SER A 220 -22.68 0.32 -14.46
C SER A 220 -23.92 -0.12 -13.67
N MET A 221 -25.09 -0.18 -14.31
CA MET A 221 -26.29 -0.74 -13.72
C MET A 221 -26.21 -2.27 -13.72
N ASN A 222 -26.40 -2.87 -12.55
CA ASN A 222 -26.65 -4.31 -12.42
C ASN A 222 -28.07 -4.61 -12.91
N LEU A 223 -28.27 -4.57 -14.22
CA LEU A 223 -29.51 -4.97 -14.86
C LEU A 223 -29.64 -6.51 -14.75
N PRO A 224 -30.85 -7.03 -14.43
CA PRO A 224 -31.09 -8.46 -14.40
C PRO A 224 -30.90 -9.14 -15.75
#